data_AF-R4LRE6-F1
#
_entry.id   AF-R4LRE6-F1
#
_cell.length_a   1.000
_cell.length_b   1.000
_cell.length_c   1.000
_cell.angle_alpha   90.00
_cell.angle_beta   90.00
_cell.angle_gamma   90.00
#
_symmetry.space_group_name_H-M   'P 1'
#
loop_
_entity.id
_entity.type
_entity.pdbx_description
1 polymer ?
#
loop_
_entity_poly.entity_id
_entity_poly.type
_entity_poly.pdbx_seq_one_letter_code
_entity_poly.pdbx_strand_id
1 'polypeptide(L)'
;MVLSRRWSAFLIAVGVWTWLIWPRFGLAIWKDDRAFSGGSPTSFLWVHAVLIVASLAIGTTVGVLGVRAWRAAGNPADRRATEGPAAEDLAAVRAGTPKD
;
A
#
# COMPACT_ATOMS: atom_id res chain seq x y z
N MET A 1 6.41 -13.62 1.15
CA MET A 1 6.78 -12.99 2.44
C MET A 1 5.76 -11.91 2.75
N VAL A 2 5.13 -11.93 3.93
CA VAL A 2 4.14 -10.90 4.32
C VAL A 2 4.88 -9.66 4.81
N LEU A 3 4.51 -8.48 4.29
CA LEU A 3 5.13 -7.22 4.66
C LEU A 3 4.85 -6.90 6.14
N SER A 4 5.85 -6.44 6.88
CA SER A 4 5.67 -6.12 8.29
C SER A 4 4.62 -5.02 8.49
N ARG A 5 3.98 -5.02 9.66
CA ARG A 5 2.94 -4.04 10.00
C ARG A 5 3.46 -2.60 9.90
N ARG A 6 4.69 -2.34 10.37
CA ARG A 6 5.36 -1.03 10.27
C ARG A 6 5.54 -0.59 8.82
N TRP A 7 6.00 -1.49 7.96
CA TRP A 7 6.16 -1.19 6.53
C TRP A 7 4.81 -0.96 5.84
N SER A 8 3.78 -1.71 6.21
CA SER A 8 2.44 -1.49 5.66
C SER A 8 1.88 -0.10 6.03
N ALA A 9 2.05 0.34 7.28
CA ALA A 9 1.70 1.72 7.67
C ALA A 9 2.50 2.77 6.90
N PHE A 10 3.80 2.52 6.68
CA PHE A 10 4.64 3.40 5.87
C PHE A 10 4.08 3.55 4.44
N LEU A 11 3.71 2.45 3.78
CA LEU A 11 3.12 2.52 2.43
C LEU A 11 1.81 3.30 2.39
N ILE A 12 0.95 3.12 3.41
CA ILE A 12 -0.30 3.89 3.54
C ILE A 12 0.02 5.38 3.69
N ALA A 13 0.96 5.73 4.59
CA ALA A 13 1.36 7.11 4.83
C ALA A 13 1.93 7.76 3.55
N VAL A 14 2.76 7.04 2.79
CA VAL A 14 3.28 7.51 1.49
C VAL A 14 2.15 7.77 0.48
N GLY A 15 1.16 6.87 0.40
CA GLY A 15 0.00 7.06 -0.46
C GLY A 15 -0.81 8.30 -0.08
N VAL A 16 -1.09 8.48 1.22
CA VAL A 16 -1.81 9.66 1.73
C VAL A 16 -1.01 10.94 1.48
N TRP A 17 0.29 10.94 1.78
CA TRP A 17 1.17 12.10 1.55
C TRP A 17 1.17 12.52 0.08
N THR A 18 1.27 11.54 -0.83
CA THR A 18 1.18 11.76 -2.27
C THR A 18 -0.14 12.46 -2.63
N TRP A 19 -1.26 11.97 -2.10
CA TRP A 19 -2.59 12.57 -2.30
C TRP A 19 -2.74 13.98 -1.72
N LEU A 20 -1.97 14.35 -0.69
CA LEU A 20 -2.02 15.69 -0.12
C LEU A 20 -1.21 16.71 -0.94
N ILE A 21 -0.04 16.30 -1.45
CA ILE A 21 0.88 17.20 -2.16
C ILE A 21 0.41 17.48 -3.58
N TRP A 22 0.08 16.43 -4.35
CA TRP A 22 -0.10 16.56 -5.79
C TRP A 22 -1.32 17.38 -6.23
N PRO A 23 -2.51 17.28 -5.62
CA PRO A 23 -3.65 18.15 -5.96
C PRO A 23 -3.35 19.62 -5.66
N ARG A 24 -2.65 19.88 -4.55
CA ARG A 24 -2.26 21.23 -4.15
C ARG A 24 -1.23 21.82 -5.11
N PHE A 25 -0.29 21.00 -5.59
CA PHE A 25 0.64 21.38 -6.64
C PHE A 25 -0.06 21.59 -7.99
N GLY A 26 -1.05 20.78 -8.34
CA GLY A 26 -1.87 20.97 -9.54
C GLY A 26 -2.59 22.32 -9.56
N LEU A 27 -3.12 22.75 -8.41
CA LEU A 27 -3.69 24.09 -8.26
C LEU A 27 -2.66 25.21 -8.42
N ALA A 28 -1.41 24.99 -7.98
CA ALA A 28 -0.33 25.95 -8.19
C ALA A 28 0.03 26.06 -9.68
N ILE A 29 0.13 24.92 -10.38
CA ILE A 29 0.38 24.88 -11.83
C ILE A 29 -0.75 25.56 -12.60
N TRP A 30 -2.00 25.29 -12.26
CA TRP A 30 -3.15 25.92 -12.92
C TRP A 30 -3.12 27.45 -12.82
N LYS A 31 -2.59 27.99 -11.72
CA LYS A 31 -2.49 29.43 -11.46
C LYS A 31 -1.20 30.06 -11.98
N ASP A 32 -0.27 29.28 -12.54
CA ASP A 32 0.98 29.78 -13.12
C ASP A 32 0.69 30.46 -14.47
N ASP A 33 1.31 31.61 -14.73
CA ASP A 33 1.12 32.38 -15.97
C ASP A 33 1.46 31.57 -17.23
N ARG A 34 2.31 30.53 -17.12
CA ARG A 34 2.68 29.66 -18.25
C ARG A 34 1.63 28.60 -18.56
N ALA A 35 0.63 28.39 -17.70
CA ALA A 35 -0.36 27.33 -17.86
C ALA A 35 -1.27 27.56 -19.08
N PHE A 36 -1.52 28.83 -19.40
CA PHE A 36 -2.39 29.24 -20.50
C PHE A 36 -1.72 30.29 -21.38
N SER A 37 -1.93 30.19 -22.68
CA SER A 37 -1.52 31.22 -23.65
C SER A 37 -2.71 31.52 -24.56
N GLY A 38 -3.13 32.79 -24.59
CA GLY A 38 -4.33 33.20 -25.34
C GLY A 38 -5.60 32.43 -24.94
N GLY A 39 -5.71 32.03 -23.68
CA GLY A 39 -6.83 31.22 -23.17
C GLY A 39 -6.75 29.72 -23.48
N SER A 40 -5.73 29.25 -24.19
CA SER A 40 -5.53 27.84 -24.51
C SER A 40 -4.51 27.17 -23.56
N PRO A 41 -4.74 25.93 -23.12
CA PRO A 41 -3.77 25.14 -22.35
C PRO A 41 -2.44 25.00 -23.07
N THR A 42 -1.33 25.23 -22.38
CA THR A 42 0.02 25.06 -22.95
C THR A 42 0.54 23.64 -22.71
N SER A 43 1.66 23.31 -23.36
CA SER A 43 2.40 22.07 -23.08
C SER A 43 2.89 21.98 -21.64
N PHE A 44 3.21 23.12 -21.01
CA PHE A 44 3.57 23.19 -19.59
C PHE A 44 2.44 22.63 -18.72
N LEU A 45 1.19 23.06 -18.94
CA LEU A 45 0.05 22.54 -18.19
C LEU A 45 -0.17 21.05 -18.45
N TRP A 46 -0.12 20.62 -19.72
CA TRP A 46 -0.37 19.22 -20.09
C TRP A 46 0.65 18.24 -19.50
N VAL A 47 1.94 18.57 -19.59
CA VAL A 47 3.00 17.71 -19.04
C VAL A 47 2.80 17.53 -17.53
N HIS A 48 2.55 18.63 -16.81
CA HIS A 48 2.32 18.56 -15.36
C HIS A 48 1.03 17.82 -15.03
N ALA A 49 -0.06 18.03 -15.77
CA ALA A 49 -1.31 17.32 -15.55
C ALA A 49 -1.13 15.79 -15.69
N VAL A 50 -0.42 15.33 -16.73
CA VAL A 50 -0.11 13.92 -16.92
C VAL A 50 0.77 13.39 -15.78
N LEU A 51 1.82 14.12 -15.39
CA LEU A 51 2.70 13.73 -14.28
C LEU A 51 1.96 13.65 -12.95
N ILE A 52 1.05 14.58 -12.68
CA ILE A 52 0.19 14.58 -11.48
C ILE A 52 -0.70 13.34 -11.49
N VAL A 53 -1.41 13.06 -12.59
CA VAL A 53 -2.32 11.91 -12.70
C VAL A 53 -1.55 10.59 -12.54
N ALA A 54 -0.41 10.45 -13.21
CA ALA A 54 0.45 9.26 -13.08
C ALA A 54 0.94 9.08 -11.64
N SER A 55 1.39 10.16 -11.01
CA SER A 55 1.85 10.12 -9.61
C SER A 55 0.74 9.77 -8.62
N LEU A 56 -0.47 10.30 -8.82
CA LEU A 56 -1.64 9.94 -8.02
C LEU A 56 -2.04 8.48 -8.20
N ALA A 57 -1.99 7.95 -9.43
CA ALA A 57 -2.27 6.54 -9.70
C ALA A 57 -1.24 5.62 -8.99
N ILE A 58 0.04 5.98 -9.06
CA ILE A 58 1.11 5.25 -8.35
C ILE A 58 0.90 5.33 -6.84
N GLY A 59 0.69 6.53 -6.28
CA GLY A 59 0.45 6.72 -4.85
C GLY A 59 -0.78 5.98 -4.34
N THR A 60 -1.86 5.95 -5.14
CA THR A 60 -3.06 5.17 -4.83
C THR A 60 -2.76 3.68 -4.80
N THR A 61 -2.05 3.17 -5.80
CA THR A 61 -1.66 1.75 -5.87
C THR A 61 -0.82 1.37 -4.65
N VAL A 62 0.18 2.18 -4.31
CA VAL A 62 1.02 2.00 -3.12
C VAL A 62 0.19 2.00 -1.83
N GLY A 63 -0.71 2.98 -1.67
CA GLY A 63 -1.60 3.06 -0.50
C GLY A 63 -2.52 1.84 -0.38
N VAL A 64 -3.14 1.41 -1.49
CA VAL A 64 -4.00 0.22 -1.54
C VAL A 64 -3.21 -1.03 -1.18
N LEU A 65 -2.01 -1.22 -1.70
CA LEU A 65 -1.13 -2.34 -1.34
C LEU A 65 -0.76 -2.31 0.14
N GLY A 66 -0.47 -1.13 0.70
CA GLY A 66 -0.24 -0.94 2.13
C GLY A 66 -1.45 -1.36 2.98
N VAL A 67 -2.66 -0.96 2.60
CA VAL A 67 -3.90 -1.36 3.28
C VAL A 67 -4.13 -2.87 3.20
N ARG A 68 -3.92 -3.48 2.03
CA ARG A 68 -4.06 -4.93 1.83
C ARG A 68 -3.06 -5.70 2.69
N ALA A 69 -1.80 -5.28 2.71
CA ALA A 69 -0.76 -5.89 3.52
C ALA A 69 -1.04 -5.75 5.03
N TRP A 70 -1.50 -4.57 5.48
CA TRP A 70 -1.87 -4.34 6.87
C TRP A 70 -3.00 -5.27 7.34
N ARG A 71 -4.01 -5.49 6.48
CA ARG A 71 -5.12 -6.42 6.74
C ARG A 71 -4.64 -7.87 6.81
N ALA A 72 -3.79 -8.30 5.90
CA ALA A 72 -3.23 -9.66 5.88
C ALA A 72 -2.34 -9.94 7.12
N ALA A 73 -1.53 -8.97 7.56
CA ALA A 73 -0.71 -9.08 8.76
C ALA A 73 -1.52 -9.15 10.07
N GLY A 74 -2.80 -8.78 10.02
CA GLY A 74 -3.71 -8.75 11.16
C GLY A 74 -4.58 -9.99 11.32
N ASN A 75 -4.37 -11.09 10.57
CA ASN A 75 -5.16 -12.32 10.68
C ASN A 75 -4.44 -13.42 11.51
N PRO A 76 -4.51 -13.40 12.85
CA PRO A 76 -3.91 -14.43 13.70
C PRO A 76 -4.56 -15.82 13.58
N ALA A 77 -5.71 -15.94 12.91
CA ALA A 77 -6.38 -17.23 12.68
C ALA A 77 -5.58 -18.14 11.74
N ASP A 78 -4.89 -17.57 10.75
CA ASP A 78 -4.10 -18.33 9.76
C ASP A 78 -2.82 -18.94 10.37
N ARG A 79 -2.26 -18.27 11.39
CA ARG A 79 -1.08 -18.73 12.12
C ARG A 79 -1.39 -19.91 13.04
N ARG A 80 -2.54 -19.90 13.72
CA ARG A 80 -2.99 -21.02 14.57
C ARG A 80 -3.40 -22.25 13.75
N ALA A 81 -4.07 -22.06 12.61
CA ALA A 81 -4.46 -23.16 11.74
C ALA A 81 -3.25 -23.96 11.20
N THR A 82 -2.08 -23.32 11.11
CA THR A 82 -0.83 -23.96 10.69
C THR A 82 -0.06 -24.59 11.87
N GLU A 83 -0.29 -24.14 13.11
CA GLU A 83 0.54 -24.50 14.28
C GLU A 83 -0.16 -25.37 15.35
N GLY A 84 -1.48 -25.35 15.50
CA GLY A 84 -2.17 -26.16 16.52
C GLY A 84 -3.60 -26.45 16.08
N PRO A 85 -3.93 -27.71 15.74
CA PRO A 85 -3.96 -28.87 16.66
C PRO A 85 -3.13 -30.08 16.18
N ALA A 86 -2.65 -30.08 14.93
CA ALA A 86 -1.96 -31.23 14.34
C ALA A 86 -0.60 -31.53 15.01
N ALA A 87 0.11 -30.51 15.49
CA ALA A 87 1.37 -30.67 16.20
C ALA A 87 1.17 -31.25 17.62
N GLU A 88 0.05 -30.93 18.26
CA GLU A 88 -0.33 -31.47 19.58
C GLU A 88 -0.78 -32.94 19.44
N ASP A 89 -1.57 -33.25 18.41
CA ASP A 89 -1.92 -34.64 18.05
C ASP A 89 -0.70 -35.47 17.65
N LEU A 90 0.22 -34.93 16.85
CA LEU A 90 1.47 -35.61 16.47
C LEU A 90 2.41 -35.82 17.67
N ALA A 91 2.47 -34.86 18.60
CA ALA A 91 3.23 -35.00 19.83
C ALA A 91 2.60 -36.02 20.79
N ALA A 92 1.27 -36.04 20.90
CA ALA A 92 0.54 -37.02 21.70
C ALA A 92 0.68 -38.44 21.14
N VAL A 93 0.60 -38.62 19.82
CA VAL A 93 0.86 -39.91 19.14
C VAL A 93 2.29 -40.37 19.38
N ARG A 94 3.27 -39.46 19.27
CA ARG A 94 4.69 -39.80 19.46
C ARG A 94 5.04 -40.11 20.92
N ALA A 95 4.38 -39.46 21.88
CA ALA A 95 4.52 -39.74 23.32
C ALA A 95 3.83 -41.05 23.74
N GLY A 96 2.84 -41.52 22.96
CA GLY A 96 2.13 -42.78 23.20
C GLY A 96 2.82 -44.02 22.63
N THR A 97 3.85 -43.90 21.79
CA THR A 97 4.60 -45.05 21.27
C THR A 97 5.57 -45.57 22.33
N PRO A 98 5.33 -46.76 22.92
CA PRO A 98 6.32 -47.41 23.78
C PRO A 98 7.55 -47.72 22.92
N LYS A 99 8.75 -47.54 23.48
CA LYS A 99 9.98 -48.06 22.88
C LYS A 99 10.22 -49.46 23.43
N ASP A 100 9.78 -50.45 22.68
CA ASP A 100 10.22 -51.83 22.74
C ASP A 100 11.68 -52.00 22.26
#